data_AF-A0A931CFI5-F1
#
_entry.id   AF-A0A931CFI5-F1
#
_cell.length_a   1.000
_cell.length_b   1.000
_cell.length_c   1.000
_cell.angle_alpha   90.00
_cell.angle_beta   90.00
_cell.angle_gamma   90.00
#
_symmetry.space_group_name_H-M   'P 1'
#
loop_
_entity.id
_entity.type
_entity.pdbx_description
1 polymer ?
#
loop_
_entity_poly.entity_id
_entity_poly.type
_entity_poly.pdbx_seq_one_letter_code
_entity_poly.pdbx_strand_id
1 'polypeptide(L)' 'MRLLVARDPDVDPSVIAHFTTDPHPCVRKAMARCPRLPGDRLTALLDDAELAADAANPSLDWESVIRALQNRDPAEANV' A
#
# COMPACT_ATOMS: atom_id res chain seq x y z
N MET A 1 -12.47 1.66 -15.90
CA MET A 1 -11.29 2.43 -16.36
C MET A 1 -10.21 2.46 -15.27
N ARG A 2 -10.38 3.16 -14.14
CA ARG A 2 -9.32 3.29 -13.09
C ARG A 2 -8.78 1.97 -12.50
N LEU A 3 -9.61 0.93 -12.37
CA LEU A 3 -9.17 -0.39 -11.91
C LEU A 3 -8.16 -1.07 -12.84
N LEU A 4 -8.13 -0.71 -14.14
CA LEU A 4 -7.19 -1.29 -15.10
C LEU A 4 -5.76 -0.81 -14.87
N VAL A 5 -5.58 0.33 -14.21
CA VAL A 5 -4.27 0.90 -13.88
C VAL A 5 -3.43 -0.07 -13.05
N ALA A 6 -4.05 -0.82 -12.13
CA ALA A 6 -3.35 -1.85 -11.34
C ALA A 6 -2.81 -3.01 -12.20
N ARG A 7 -3.43 -3.26 -13.36
CA ARG A 7 -3.10 -4.36 -14.28
C ARG A 7 -2.22 -3.93 -15.46
N ASP A 8 -2.05 -2.63 -15.66
CA ASP A 8 -1.29 -2.08 -16.77
C ASP A 8 0.21 -2.07 -16.44
N PRO A 9 1.03 -2.93 -17.06
CA PRO A 9 2.44 -3.09 -16.72
C PRO A 9 3.28 -1.82 -16.97
N ASP A 10 2.82 -0.92 -17.86
CA ASP A 10 3.57 0.27 -18.26
C ASP A 10 3.29 1.48 -17.35
N VAL A 11 2.31 1.37 -16.45
CA VAL A 11 2.01 2.42 -15.46
C VAL A 11 3.09 2.50 -14.39
N ASP A 12 3.51 3.74 -14.12
CA ASP A 12 4.45 4.06 -13.05
C ASP A 12 3.88 3.66 -11.66
N PRO A 13 4.67 2.97 -10.81
CA PRO A 13 4.30 2.63 -9.43
C PRO A 13 3.78 3.79 -8.58
N SER A 14 4.26 5.01 -8.80
CA SER A 14 3.80 6.22 -8.10
C SER A 14 2.34 6.56 -8.41
N VAL A 15 1.87 6.27 -9.62
CA VAL A 15 0.47 6.45 -10.02
C VAL A 15 -0.41 5.43 -9.31
N ILE A 16 0.06 4.19 -9.20
CA ILE A 16 -0.63 3.13 -8.43
C ILE A 16 -0.75 3.53 -6.96
N ALA A 17 0.35 4.05 -6.39
CA ALA A 17 0.37 4.59 -5.03
C ALA A 17 -0.62 5.76 -4.85
N HIS A 18 -0.75 6.66 -5.82
CA HIS A 18 -1.73 7.75 -5.76
C HIS A 18 -3.17 7.23 -5.72
N PHE A 19 -3.50 6.18 -6.48
CA PHE A 19 -4.86 5.61 -6.46
C PHE A 19 -5.19 4.80 -5.20
N THR A 20 -4.23 4.58 -4.28
CA THR A 20 -4.53 3.99 -2.97
C THR A 20 -5.37 4.90 -2.08
N THR A 21 -5.47 6.20 -2.40
CA THR A 21 -6.33 7.17 -1.71
C THR A 21 -7.58 7.54 -2.52
N ASP A 22 -7.91 6.78 -3.57
CA ASP A 22 -9.10 7.02 -4.39
C ASP A 22 -10.39 7.01 -3.53
N PRO A 23 -11.37 7.89 -3.83
CA PRO A 23 -12.63 7.91 -3.10
C PRO A 23 -13.39 6.58 -3.16
N HIS A 24 -13.21 5.77 -4.21
CA HIS A 24 -13.88 4.50 -4.36
C HIS A 24 -13.14 3.36 -3.63
N PRO A 25 -13.78 2.70 -2.64
CA PRO A 25 -13.16 1.60 -1.90
C PRO A 25 -12.64 0.47 -2.80
N CYS A 26 -13.39 0.12 -3.84
CA CYS A 26 -12.98 -0.92 -4.81
C CYS A 26 -11.66 -0.57 -5.53
N VAL A 27 -11.43 0.72 -5.80
CA VAL A 27 -10.19 1.19 -6.44
C VAL A 27 -9.04 1.11 -5.45
N ARG A 28 -9.21 1.60 -4.22
CA ARG A 28 -8.18 1.51 -3.16
C ARG A 28 -7.70 0.08 -2.95
N LYS A 29 -8.64 -0.86 -2.78
CA LYS A 29 -8.34 -2.28 -2.57
C LYS A 29 -7.62 -2.91 -3.77
N ALA A 30 -8.05 -2.60 -4.98
CA ALA A 30 -7.38 -3.10 -6.18
C ALA A 30 -5.94 -2.58 -6.31
N MET A 31 -5.69 -1.33 -5.91
CA MET A 31 -4.35 -0.76 -5.89
C MET A 31 -3.51 -1.36 -4.77
N ALA A 32 -4.05 -1.51 -3.56
CA ALA A 32 -3.36 -2.10 -2.41
C ALA A 32 -2.87 -3.54 -2.67
N ARG A 33 -3.59 -4.32 -3.49
CA ARG A 33 -3.19 -5.66 -3.93
C ARG A 33 -2.14 -5.67 -5.04
N CYS A 34 -1.75 -4.51 -5.55
CA CYS A 34 -0.87 -4.45 -6.71
C CYS A 34 0.58 -4.79 -6.30
N PRO A 35 1.21 -5.77 -6.97
CA PRO A 35 2.56 -6.23 -6.62
C PRO A 35 3.66 -5.21 -6.95
N ARG A 36 3.31 -4.14 -7.69
CA ARG A 36 4.23 -3.09 -8.11
C ARG A 36 4.22 -1.88 -7.19
N LEU A 37 3.43 -1.91 -6.11
CA LEU A 37 3.49 -0.85 -5.11
C LEU A 37 4.88 -0.81 -4.46
N PRO A 38 5.44 0.38 -4.20
CA PRO A 38 6.66 0.50 -3.40
C PRO A 38 6.47 -0.10 -2.01
N GLY A 39 7.50 -0.78 -1.49
CA GLY A 39 7.47 -1.43 -0.17
C GLY A 39 7.04 -0.48 0.95
N ASP A 40 7.61 0.73 1.00
CA ASP A 40 7.23 1.76 1.97
C ASP A 40 5.73 2.09 1.92
N ARG A 41 5.13 2.13 0.72
CA ARG A 41 3.69 2.41 0.57
C ARG A 41 2.85 1.20 1.00
N LEU A 42 3.26 -0.02 0.63
CA LEU A 42 2.61 -1.25 1.10
C LEU A 42 2.60 -1.32 2.62
N THR A 43 3.72 -1.01 3.27
CA THR A 43 3.79 -1.04 4.73
C THR A 43 2.92 0.04 5.38
N ALA A 44 2.88 1.26 4.81
CA ALA A 44 1.96 2.29 5.28
C ALA A 44 0.49 1.90 5.15
N LEU A 45 0.13 1.08 4.15
CA LEU A 45 -1.24 0.56 4.00
C LEU A 45 -1.60 -0.53 5.01
N LEU A 46 -0.62 -1.14 5.68
CA LEU A 46 -0.88 -2.10 6.76
C LEU A 46 -1.46 -1.43 8.02
N ASP A 47 -1.27 -0.12 8.15
CA ASP A 47 -1.83 0.66 9.25
C ASP A 47 -3.30 1.03 9.02
N ASP A 48 -3.81 0.87 7.79
CA ASP A 48 -5.21 1.08 7.46
C ASP A 48 -5.99 -0.24 7.61
N ALA A 49 -6.87 -0.31 8.62
CA ALA A 49 -7.66 -1.52 8.89
C ALA A 49 -8.54 -1.97 7.72
N GLU A 50 -8.94 -1.08 6.81
CA GLU A 50 -9.71 -1.43 5.62
C GLU A 50 -8.84 -2.07 4.53
N LEU A 51 -7.58 -1.64 4.42
CA LEU A 51 -6.68 -1.99 3.32
C LEU A 51 -5.57 -2.98 3.72
N ALA A 52 -5.34 -3.20 5.01
CA ALA A 52 -4.27 -4.05 5.51
C ALA A 52 -4.34 -5.47 4.95
N ALA A 53 -5.54 -6.05 4.88
CA ALA A 53 -5.74 -7.39 4.31
C ALA A 53 -5.40 -7.45 2.81
N ASP A 54 -5.62 -6.35 2.09
CA ASP A 54 -5.32 -6.23 0.65
C ASP A 54 -3.83 -5.93 0.40
N ALA A 55 -3.19 -5.18 1.30
CA ALA A 55 -1.77 -4.84 1.27
C ALA A 55 -0.85 -5.99 1.74
N ALA A 56 -1.36 -6.93 2.56
CA ALA A 56 -0.66 -8.13 3.00
C ALA A 56 -0.53 -9.21 1.90
N ASN A 57 0.00 -8.82 0.75
CA ASN A 57 0.20 -9.68 -0.42
C ASN A 57 1.68 -10.12 -0.56
N PRO A 58 2.02 -11.08 -1.45
CA PRO A 58 3.38 -11.61 -1.58
C PRO A 58 4.46 -10.60 -2.00
N SER A 59 4.08 -9.39 -2.42
CA SER A 59 5.02 -8.32 -2.74
C SER A 59 5.40 -7.48 -1.53
N LEU A 60 4.79 -7.74 -0.38
CA LEU A 60 5.24 -7.20 0.89
C LEU A 60 6.59 -7.83 1.27
N ASP A 61 7.65 -7.06 1.07
CA ASP A 61 8.99 -7.41 1.45
C ASP A 61 9.23 -7.19 2.96
N TRP A 62 9.89 -8.15 3.60
CA TRP A 62 10.17 -8.14 5.03
C TRP A 62 11.20 -7.06 5.42
N GLU A 63 12.12 -6.68 4.53
CA GLU A 63 13.06 -5.57 4.81
C GLU A 63 12.30 -4.24 4.90
N SER A 64 11.36 -4.02 3.98
CA SER A 64 10.46 -2.87 4.01
C SER A 64 9.62 -2.82 5.30
N VAL A 65 9.11 -3.97 5.76
CA VAL A 65 8.40 -4.08 7.04
C VAL A 65 9.30 -3.73 8.23
N ILE A 66 10.50 -4.28 8.31
CA ILE A 66 11.44 -3.98 9.40
C ILE A 66 11.81 -2.50 9.41
N ARG A 67 12.10 -1.92 8.25
CA ARG A 67 12.43 -0.50 8.12
C ARG A 67 11.28 0.38 8.61
N ALA A 68 10.04 0.04 8.27
CA ALA A 68 8.89 0.78 8.77
C ALA A 68 8.71 0.65 10.29
N LEU A 69 8.92 -0.54 10.86
CA LEU A 69 8.88 -0.76 12.31
C LEU A 69 9.99 0.02 13.04
N GLN A 70 11.16 0.18 12.43
CA GLN A 70 12.27 0.97 12.97
C GLN A 70 12.00 2.48 12.87
N ASN A 71 11.27 2.93 11.85
CA ASN A 71 10.89 4.32 11.65
C ASN A 71 9.59 4.70 12.37
N ARG A 72 8.90 3.75 12.99
CA ARG A 72 7.77 4.04 13.89
C ARG A 72 8.33 4.74 15.12
N ASP A 73 8.08 6.05 15.21
CA ASP A 73 8.36 6.81 16.42
C ASP A 73 7.59 6.19 17.59
N PRO A 74 8.23 5.88 18.74
CA PRO A 74 7.55 5.36 19.91
C PRO A 74 6.61 6.39 20.58
N ALA A 75 6.46 7.59 20.01
CA ALA A 75 5.68 8.69 20.56
C ALA A 75 4.17 8.63 20.24
N GLU A 76 3.72 7.89 19.22
CA GLU A 76 2.29 7.81 18.86
C GLU A 76 1.52 6.69 19.59
N ALA A 77 2.20 5.87 20.40
CA ALA A 77 1.56 4.81 21.17
C ALA A 77 0.86 5.30 22.47
N ASN A 78 0.84 6.61 22.74
CA ASN A 78 0.33 7.17 23.99
C ASN A 78 -0.45 8.47 23.77
N VAL A 79 -1.58 8.40 23.07
CA VAL A 79 -2.71 9.36 23.16
C VAL A 79 -4.01 8.59 23.28
#